data_AF-A0A5B7IV98-F1
#
_entry.id   AF-A0A5B7IV98-F1
#
_cell.length_a   1.000
_cell.length_b   1.000
_cell.length_c   1.000
_cell.angle_alpha   90.00
_cell.angle_beta   90.00
_cell.angle_gamma   90.00
#
_symmetry.space_group_name_H-M   'P 1'
#
loop_
_entity.id
_entity.type
_entity.pdbx_description
1 polymer ?
#
loop_
_entity_poly.entity_id
_entity_poly.type
_entity_poly.pdbx_seq_one_letter_code
_entity_poly.pdbx_strand_id
1 'polypeptide(L)'
;MGPLPALSLLDQTMEYSWVPLGMKAKLNEDGTVSFSELTKTELETAVDDEHGVVYELVGVVSHVADPRFPDKNNLVACIRVGPSYHVRAKVSSVSHWYLFNDISIQPITAEEAVWFPCGWKTPCVLYWQRKKFHTEFQKAEPTNPITADVFGEDKSLAQRGRKRITFTPLTADEMPGEGI
;
A
#
# COMPACT_ATOMS: atom_id res chain seq x y z
N MET A 1 -18.82 22.50 -26.40
CA MET A 1 -18.04 21.27 -26.58
C MET A 1 -18.64 20.22 -25.67
N GLY A 2 -19.37 19.25 -26.21
CA GLY A 2 -19.83 18.09 -25.43
C GLY A 2 -18.63 17.19 -25.08
N PRO A 3 -18.71 16.40 -24.01
CA PRO A 3 -17.66 15.44 -23.67
C PRO A 3 -17.47 14.45 -24.84
N LEU A 4 -16.23 14.09 -25.11
CA LEU A 4 -15.89 13.13 -26.16
C LEU A 4 -16.53 11.77 -25.83
N PRO A 5 -17.10 11.05 -26.81
CA PRO A 5 -17.86 9.82 -26.59
C PRO A 5 -17.08 8.68 -25.91
N ALA A 6 -15.74 8.71 -25.92
CA ALA A 6 -14.90 7.76 -25.21
C ALA A 6 -14.88 7.98 -23.68
N LEU A 7 -14.93 9.24 -23.23
CA LEU A 7 -14.98 9.57 -21.80
C LEU A 7 -16.32 9.16 -21.19
N SER A 8 -17.42 9.36 -21.93
CA SER A 8 -18.74 8.91 -21.47
C SER A 8 -18.86 7.40 -21.33
N LEU A 9 -18.11 6.62 -22.13
CA LEU A 9 -18.11 5.16 -22.04
C LEU A 9 -17.31 4.67 -20.83
N LEU A 10 -16.17 5.31 -20.54
CA LEU A 10 -15.36 5.05 -19.34
C LEU A 10 -16.19 5.27 -18.07
N ASP A 11 -16.81 6.45 -17.95
CA ASP A 11 -17.66 6.80 -16.81
C ASP A 11 -18.81 5.80 -16.62
N GLN A 12 -19.47 5.39 -17.71
CA GLN A 12 -20.53 4.37 -17.68
C GLN A 12 -20.03 3.00 -17.22
N THR A 13 -18.79 2.61 -17.57
CA THR A 13 -18.28 1.28 -17.22
C THR A 13 -17.72 1.20 -15.79
N MET A 14 -17.35 2.33 -15.19
CA MET A 14 -16.86 2.38 -13.81
C MET A 14 -17.95 2.08 -12.79
N GLU A 15 -19.21 2.36 -13.11
CA GLU A 15 -20.37 2.03 -12.27
C GLU A 15 -20.57 0.52 -12.07
N TYR A 16 -19.97 -0.33 -12.92
CA TYR A 16 -20.05 -1.80 -12.82
C TYR A 16 -18.93 -2.43 -12.00
N SER A 17 -18.13 -1.65 -11.27
CA SER A 17 -17.16 -2.22 -10.35
C SER A 17 -17.86 -3.03 -9.25
N TRP A 18 -17.41 -4.28 -9.06
CA TRP A 18 -17.94 -5.18 -8.04
C TRP A 18 -17.10 -5.21 -6.76
N VAL A 19 -15.96 -4.50 -6.73
CA VAL A 19 -15.05 -4.51 -5.59
C VAL A 19 -15.36 -3.37 -4.63
N PRO A 20 -15.75 -3.65 -3.37
CA PRO A 20 -16.09 -2.61 -2.41
C PRO A 20 -14.83 -1.89 -1.90
N LEU A 21 -14.88 -0.56 -1.90
CA LEU A 21 -13.83 0.30 -1.33
C LEU A 21 -13.73 0.16 0.20
N GLY A 22 -14.84 -0.19 0.84
CA GLY A 22 -14.91 -0.43 2.27
C GLY A 22 -15.91 -1.52 2.59
N MET A 23 -15.64 -2.25 3.66
CA MET A 23 -16.55 -3.26 4.17
C MET A 23 -16.44 -3.36 5.68
N LYS A 24 -17.46 -3.90 6.31
CA LYS A 24 -17.47 -4.27 7.71
C LYS A 24 -17.46 -5.79 7.81
N ALA A 25 -16.59 -6.33 8.65
CA ALA A 25 -16.48 -7.75 8.89
C ALA A 25 -16.82 -8.07 10.35
N LYS A 26 -17.69 -9.06 10.58
CA LYS A 26 -18.07 -9.53 11.91
C LYS A 26 -17.82 -11.03 12.02
N LEU A 27 -17.08 -11.43 13.06
CA LEU A 27 -16.95 -12.83 13.44
C LEU A 27 -18.17 -13.23 14.28
N ASN A 28 -18.93 -14.20 13.78
CA ASN A 28 -20.12 -14.73 14.43
C ASN A 28 -19.73 -15.80 15.46
N GLU A 29 -20.63 -16.11 16.39
CA GLU A 29 -20.40 -17.11 17.44
C GLU A 29 -20.19 -18.53 16.90
N ASP A 30 -20.71 -18.82 15.71
CA ASP A 30 -20.52 -20.09 14.99
C ASP A 30 -19.15 -20.19 14.29
N GLY A 31 -18.31 -19.16 14.39
CA GLY A 31 -16.99 -19.07 13.75
C GLY A 31 -17.02 -18.61 12.29
N THR A 32 -18.18 -18.29 11.73
CA THR A 32 -18.30 -17.72 10.38
C THR A 32 -18.04 -16.21 10.39
N VAL A 33 -17.64 -15.66 9.24
CA VAL A 33 -17.45 -14.21 9.08
C VAL A 33 -18.53 -13.66 8.15
N SER A 34 -19.29 -12.68 8.63
CA SER A 34 -20.24 -11.92 7.82
C SER A 34 -19.63 -10.60 7.35
N PHE A 35 -19.94 -10.22 6.12
CA PHE A 35 -19.45 -9.00 5.49
C PHE A 35 -20.62 -8.11 5.07
N SER A 36 -20.49 -6.80 5.28
CA SER A 36 -21.39 -5.79 4.72
C SER A 36 -20.58 -4.72 4.00
N GLU A 37 -20.92 -4.43 2.75
CA GLU A 37 -20.27 -3.37 1.99
C GLU A 37 -20.60 -1.99 2.57
N LEU A 38 -19.64 -1.07 2.46
CA LEU A 38 -19.80 0.32 2.87
C LEU A 38 -19.65 1.20 1.63
N THR A 39 -20.61 2.10 1.43
CA THR A 39 -20.49 3.17 0.44
C THR A 39 -19.34 4.12 0.81
N LYS A 40 -18.87 4.92 -0.15
CA LYS A 40 -17.80 5.90 0.08
C LYS A 40 -18.12 6.86 1.23
N THR A 41 -19.35 7.35 1.30
CA THR A 41 -19.82 8.26 2.35
C THR A 41 -19.92 7.58 3.72
N GLU A 42 -20.42 6.34 3.77
CA GLU A 42 -20.45 5.57 5.01
C GLU A 42 -19.04 5.26 5.51
N LEU A 43 -18.13 4.89 4.59
CA LEU A 43 -16.75 4.55 4.92
C LEU A 43 -16.02 5.69 5.60
N GLU A 44 -16.31 6.96 5.29
CA GLU A 44 -15.68 8.12 5.94
C GLU A 44 -15.99 8.19 7.44
N THR A 45 -17.25 7.93 7.80
CA THR A 45 -17.75 8.04 9.19
C THR A 45 -17.76 6.71 9.94
N ALA A 46 -17.62 5.59 9.23
CA ALA A 46 -17.64 4.26 9.81
C ALA A 46 -16.54 4.07 10.88
N VAL A 47 -16.94 3.44 11.97
CA VAL A 47 -16.10 3.04 13.10
C VAL A 47 -16.41 1.59 13.47
N ASP A 48 -15.45 0.96 14.13
CA ASP A 48 -15.66 -0.37 14.71
C ASP A 48 -16.75 -0.29 15.80
N ASP A 49 -17.67 -1.24 15.79
CA ASP A 49 -18.76 -1.34 16.78
C ASP A 49 -19.21 -2.81 16.96
N GLU A 50 -20.34 -3.03 17.63
CA GLU A 50 -20.94 -4.35 17.88
C GLU A 50 -21.35 -5.13 16.62
N HIS A 51 -21.50 -4.42 15.50
CA HIS A 51 -21.83 -4.98 14.19
C HIS A 51 -20.57 -5.37 13.41
N GLY A 52 -19.37 -5.12 13.93
CA GLY A 52 -18.11 -5.60 13.34
C GLY A 52 -17.02 -4.53 13.21
N VAL A 53 -15.94 -4.94 12.58
CA VAL A 53 -14.72 -4.16 12.37
C VAL A 53 -14.70 -3.59 10.96
N VAL A 54 -14.30 -2.33 10.81
CA VAL A 54 -14.28 -1.61 9.54
C VAL A 54 -12.94 -1.82 8.82
N TYR A 55 -13.03 -2.27 7.59
CA TYR A 55 -11.92 -2.46 6.67
C TYR A 55 -12.07 -1.55 5.45
N GLU A 56 -10.94 -1.03 4.99
CA GLU A 56 -10.84 -0.17 3.82
C GLU A 56 -9.83 -0.75 2.84
N LEU A 57 -10.15 -0.67 1.54
CA LEU A 57 -9.25 -1.11 0.49
C LEU A 57 -8.10 -0.11 0.41
N VAL A 58 -6.87 -0.61 0.53
CA VAL A 58 -5.65 0.23 0.46
C VAL A 58 -4.72 -0.18 -0.67
N GLY A 59 -4.93 -1.34 -1.29
CA GLY A 59 -4.13 -1.79 -2.41
C GLY A 59 -4.88 -2.70 -3.37
N VAL A 60 -4.64 -2.51 -4.66
CA VAL A 60 -5.14 -3.35 -5.76
C VAL A 60 -3.98 -3.62 -6.69
N VAL A 61 -3.62 -4.88 -6.89
CA VAL A 61 -2.65 -5.30 -7.92
C VAL A 61 -3.43 -5.94 -9.05
N SER A 62 -3.19 -5.46 -10.27
CA SER A 62 -3.83 -5.96 -11.49
C SER A 62 -2.79 -6.43 -12.49
N HIS A 63 -3.09 -7.52 -13.17
CA HIS A 63 -2.43 -7.90 -14.40
C HIS A 63 -3.05 -7.12 -15.55
N VAL A 64 -2.20 -6.40 -16.28
CA VAL A 64 -2.56 -5.61 -17.45
C VAL A 64 -1.96 -6.28 -18.67
N ALA A 65 -2.81 -6.70 -19.59
CA ALA A 65 -2.45 -7.34 -20.85
C ALA A 65 -2.92 -6.50 -22.02
N ASP A 66 -2.05 -6.18 -22.98
CA ASP A 66 -2.49 -5.53 -24.22
C ASP A 66 -3.07 -6.59 -25.18
N PRO A 67 -4.36 -6.55 -25.53
CA PRO A 67 -4.97 -7.53 -26.44
C PRO A 67 -4.30 -7.58 -27.82
N ARG A 68 -3.61 -6.50 -28.23
CA ARG A 68 -2.88 -6.41 -29.50
C ARG A 68 -1.48 -7.01 -29.41
N PHE A 69 -0.91 -7.09 -28.20
CA PHE A 69 0.43 -7.60 -27.95
C PHE A 69 0.40 -8.56 -26.75
N PRO A 70 -0.04 -9.82 -26.93
CA PRO A 70 -0.26 -10.77 -25.83
C PRO A 70 0.98 -11.07 -24.98
N ASP A 71 2.18 -10.89 -25.54
CA ASP A 71 3.46 -11.08 -24.84
C ASP A 71 3.85 -9.87 -23.97
N LYS A 72 3.14 -8.74 -24.11
CA LYS A 72 3.41 -7.50 -23.37
C LYS A 72 2.40 -7.34 -22.25
N ASN A 73 2.74 -7.93 -21.12
CA ASN A 73 1.95 -7.87 -19.90
C ASN A 73 2.75 -7.19 -18.80
N ASN A 74 2.07 -6.47 -17.91
CA ASN A 74 2.70 -5.96 -16.69
C ASN A 74 1.77 -6.11 -15.48
N LEU A 75 2.37 -6.10 -14.29
CA LEU A 75 1.65 -5.93 -13.05
C LEU A 75 1.64 -4.45 -12.68
N VAL A 76 0.46 -3.94 -12.38
CA VAL A 76 0.25 -2.55 -11.98
C VAL A 76 -0.41 -2.53 -10.61
N ALA A 77 0.09 -1.67 -9.73
CA ALA A 77 -0.41 -1.54 -8.36
C ALA A 77 -1.11 -0.19 -8.16
N CYS A 78 -2.40 -0.21 -7.88
CA CYS A 78 -3.13 0.96 -7.40
C CYS A 78 -3.10 0.96 -5.86
N ILE A 79 -2.48 1.97 -5.26
CA ILE A 79 -2.26 2.05 -3.82
C ILE A 79 -2.91 3.33 -3.27
N ARG A 80 -3.60 3.18 -2.14
CA ARG A 80 -4.14 4.30 -1.37
C ARG A 80 -3.09 4.81 -0.39
N VAL A 81 -2.57 5.99 -0.65
CA VAL A 81 -1.56 6.64 0.19
C VAL A 81 -2.26 7.48 1.25
N GLY A 82 -1.94 7.22 2.52
CA GLY A 82 -2.48 7.95 3.66
C GLY A 82 -1.99 9.40 3.78
N PRO A 83 -2.61 10.22 4.62
CA PRO A 83 -2.38 11.67 4.67
C PRO A 83 -0.98 12.05 5.16
N SER A 84 -0.29 11.20 5.92
CA SER A 84 1.02 11.51 6.50
C SER A 84 2.06 11.91 5.45
N TYR A 85 2.04 11.29 4.26
CA TYR A 85 2.93 11.68 3.16
C TYR A 85 2.55 13.05 2.59
N HIS A 86 1.26 13.27 2.31
CA HIS A 86 0.76 14.51 1.73
C HIS A 86 0.95 15.73 2.64
N VAL A 87 0.83 15.54 3.95
CA VAL A 87 1.12 16.57 4.95
C VAL A 87 2.60 16.93 4.94
N ARG A 88 3.52 15.94 4.93
CA ARG A 88 4.97 16.20 4.81
C ARG A 88 5.32 16.91 3.51
N ALA A 89 4.66 16.54 2.41
CA ALA A 89 4.83 17.17 1.11
C ALA A 89 4.13 18.54 0.99
N LYS A 90 3.38 18.98 2.02
CA LYS A 90 2.60 20.23 2.05
C LYS A 90 1.53 20.33 0.94
N VAL A 91 0.96 19.19 0.52
CA VAL A 91 -0.01 19.12 -0.58
C VAL A 91 -1.44 19.08 -0.04
N SER A 92 -1.73 18.17 0.89
CA SER A 92 -3.10 17.91 1.36
C SER A 92 -3.12 17.13 2.67
N SER A 93 -4.24 17.16 3.38
CA SER A 93 -4.50 16.38 4.60
C SER A 93 -5.39 15.15 4.36
N VAL A 94 -5.70 14.81 3.11
CA VAL A 94 -6.52 13.62 2.77
C VAL A 94 -5.69 12.54 2.06
N SER A 95 -6.20 11.30 2.10
CA SER A 95 -5.63 10.16 1.37
C SER A 95 -5.89 10.28 -0.13
N HIS A 96 -4.95 9.84 -0.95
CA HIS A 96 -5.10 9.80 -2.42
C HIS A 96 -4.77 8.41 -2.97
N TRP A 97 -5.31 8.10 -4.14
CA TRP A 97 -4.98 6.88 -4.88
C TRP A 97 -3.92 7.17 -5.93
N TYR A 98 -2.98 6.24 -6.08
CA TYR A 98 -1.92 6.30 -7.07
C TYR A 98 -1.77 4.97 -7.78
N LEU A 99 -1.61 5.03 -9.09
CA LEU A 99 -1.21 3.92 -9.93
C LEU A 99 0.32 3.89 -10.02
N PHE A 100 0.90 2.75 -9.66
CA PHE A 100 2.33 2.43 -9.77
C PHE A 100 2.53 1.41 -10.87
N ASN A 101 3.32 1.78 -11.87
CA ASN A 101 3.75 0.93 -12.97
C ASN A 101 5.26 1.08 -13.13
N ASP A 102 6.02 0.13 -12.55
CA ASP A 102 7.46 0.22 -12.38
C ASP A 102 7.89 1.53 -11.68
N ILE A 103 8.48 2.47 -12.44
CA ILE A 103 8.91 3.80 -11.96
C ILE A 103 7.88 4.90 -12.24
N SER A 104 6.82 4.59 -12.98
CA SER A 104 5.75 5.53 -13.30
C SER A 104 4.72 5.56 -12.18
N ILE A 105 4.44 6.76 -11.68
CA ILE A 105 3.45 7.01 -10.63
C ILE A 105 2.46 8.04 -11.15
N GLN A 106 1.17 7.70 -11.13
CA GLN A 106 0.11 8.59 -11.59
C GLN A 106 -1.01 8.66 -10.55
N PRO A 107 -1.52 9.87 -10.22
CA PRO A 107 -2.71 9.98 -9.38
C PRO A 107 -3.93 9.44 -10.14
N ILE A 108 -4.78 8.70 -9.43
CA ILE A 108 -6.02 8.14 -9.96
C ILE A 108 -7.16 8.34 -8.95
N THR A 109 -8.39 8.10 -9.36
CA THR A 109 -9.55 8.05 -8.47
C THR A 109 -9.68 6.69 -7.77
N ALA A 110 -10.52 6.61 -6.75
CA ALA A 110 -10.79 5.33 -6.08
C ALA A 110 -11.55 4.39 -7.03
N GLU A 111 -12.42 4.96 -7.85
CA GLU A 111 -13.24 4.29 -8.86
C GLU A 111 -12.35 3.67 -9.95
N GLU A 112 -11.31 4.37 -10.42
CA GLU A 112 -10.29 3.84 -11.33
C GLU A 112 -9.49 2.68 -10.74
N ALA A 113 -9.21 2.72 -9.43
CA ALA A 113 -8.46 1.66 -8.76
C ALA A 113 -9.20 0.32 -8.82
N VAL A 114 -10.52 0.34 -8.59
CA VAL A 114 -11.37 -0.85 -8.59
C VAL A 114 -12.06 -1.15 -9.92
N TRP A 115 -11.85 -0.34 -10.95
CA TRP A 115 -12.41 -0.59 -12.26
C TRP A 115 -11.64 -1.69 -13.00
N PHE A 116 -12.32 -2.80 -13.35
CA PHE A 116 -11.73 -3.97 -14.01
C PHE A 116 -12.43 -4.27 -15.35
N PRO A 117 -12.00 -3.66 -16.46
CA PRO A 117 -12.48 -4.03 -17.79
C PRO A 117 -12.02 -5.44 -18.16
N CYS A 118 -13.00 -6.32 -18.44
CA CYS A 118 -12.81 -7.74 -18.78
C CYS A 118 -11.87 -8.00 -19.99
N GLY A 119 -11.55 -6.98 -20.78
CA GLY A 119 -10.71 -7.11 -21.96
C GLY A 119 -9.20 -7.03 -21.73
N TRP A 120 -8.73 -6.37 -20.67
CA TRP A 120 -7.29 -6.06 -20.54
C TRP A 120 -6.77 -5.90 -19.11
N LYS A 121 -7.64 -5.77 -18.09
CA LYS A 121 -7.23 -5.60 -16.69
C LYS A 121 -7.88 -6.67 -15.83
N THR A 122 -7.06 -7.55 -15.26
CA THR A 122 -7.52 -8.63 -14.38
C THR A 122 -7.01 -8.38 -12.95
N PRO A 123 -7.89 -8.34 -11.93
CA PRO A 123 -7.44 -8.22 -10.55
C PRO A 123 -6.66 -9.47 -10.12
N CYS A 124 -5.54 -9.27 -9.43
CA CYS A 124 -4.69 -10.35 -8.91
C CYS A 124 -4.67 -10.36 -7.39
N VAL A 125 -4.50 -9.20 -6.76
CA VAL A 125 -4.46 -9.06 -5.30
C VAL A 125 -5.28 -7.86 -4.90
N LEU A 126 -6.17 -8.05 -3.92
CA LEU A 126 -6.96 -7.00 -3.30
C LEU A 126 -6.59 -6.97 -1.82
N TYR A 127 -6.20 -5.81 -1.31
CA TYR A 127 -5.67 -5.67 0.03
C TYR A 127 -6.49 -4.67 0.83
N TRP A 128 -7.27 -5.22 1.78
CA TRP A 128 -8.01 -4.44 2.76
C TRP A 128 -7.26 -4.38 4.08
N GLN A 129 -7.32 -3.23 4.70
CA GLN A 129 -6.71 -2.96 6.00
C GLN A 129 -7.78 -2.49 6.98
N ARG A 130 -7.67 -2.86 8.25
CA ARG A 130 -8.53 -2.29 9.29
C ARG A 130 -8.31 -0.78 9.33
N LYS A 131 -9.40 -0.01 9.24
CA LYS A 131 -9.36 1.46 9.16
C LYS A 131 -8.71 2.11 10.39
N LYS A 132 -8.94 1.52 11.57
CA LYS A 132 -8.29 1.94 12.82
C LYS A 132 -7.47 0.78 13.38
N PHE A 133 -6.16 0.89 13.34
CA PHE A 133 -5.29 -0.02 14.07
C PHE A 133 -5.56 0.06 15.56
N HIS A 134 -5.39 -1.05 16.25
CA HIS A 134 -5.40 -1.05 17.70
C HIS A 134 -4.32 -0.10 18.24
N THR A 135 -4.62 0.60 19.33
CA THR A 135 -3.80 1.71 19.86
C THR A 135 -2.36 1.30 20.19
N GLU A 136 -2.12 0.01 20.46
CA GLU A 136 -0.79 -0.56 20.70
C GLU A 136 0.12 -0.53 19.45
N PHE A 137 -0.45 -0.65 18.25
CA PHE A 137 0.32 -0.63 16.99
C PHE A 137 0.47 0.78 16.40
N GLN A 138 -0.24 1.76 16.93
CA GLN A 138 -0.17 3.14 16.44
C GLN A 138 1.11 3.88 16.87
N LYS A 139 1.78 3.41 17.93
CA LYS A 139 2.95 4.07 18.54
C LYS A 139 4.28 3.36 18.28
N ALA A 140 4.29 2.31 17.46
CA ALA A 140 5.53 1.63 17.12
C ALA A 140 6.36 2.54 16.20
N GLU A 141 7.24 3.34 16.78
CA GLU A 141 8.26 4.04 16.01
C GLU A 141 9.23 3.02 15.41
N PRO A 142 9.65 3.20 14.14
CA PRO A 142 10.68 2.35 13.56
C PRO A 142 11.94 2.48 14.41
N THR A 143 12.27 1.43 15.15
CA THR A 143 13.55 1.35 15.87
C THR A 143 14.59 0.86 14.89
N ASN A 144 15.74 1.54 14.81
CA ASN A 144 16.85 1.03 14.03
C ASN A 144 17.47 -0.15 14.80
N PRO A 145 17.39 -1.39 14.29
CA PRO A 145 17.97 -2.54 14.98
C PRO A 145 19.51 -2.56 14.85
N ILE A 146 20.08 -1.70 14.00
CA ILE A 146 21.52 -1.62 13.76
C ILE A 146 22.16 -0.86 14.93
N THR A 147 22.95 -1.57 15.74
CA THR A 147 23.73 -0.97 16.83
C THR A 147 25.09 -0.46 16.34
N ALA A 148 25.72 0.41 17.14
CA ALA A 148 27.07 0.93 16.88
C ALA A 148 28.13 -0.18 16.73
N ASP A 149 27.87 -1.37 17.29
CA ASP A 149 28.79 -2.51 17.26
C ASP A 149 29.12 -2.96 15.84
N VAL A 150 28.20 -2.75 14.88
CA VAL A 150 28.41 -3.07 13.45
C VAL A 150 29.62 -2.34 12.86
N PHE A 151 29.98 -1.18 13.41
CA PHE A 151 31.12 -0.37 12.95
C PHE A 151 32.45 -0.77 13.63
N GLY A 152 32.38 -1.33 14.84
CA GLY A 152 33.55 -1.72 15.64
C GLY A 152 33.96 -3.18 15.51
N GLU A 153 33.10 -4.04 14.95
CA GLU A 153 33.34 -5.48 14.89
C GLU A 153 33.65 -5.99 13.46
N ASP A 154 34.74 -6.75 13.30
CA ASP A 154 35.01 -7.54 12.09
C ASP A 154 34.32 -8.92 12.18
N LYS A 155 32.99 -8.94 12.05
CA LYS A 155 32.20 -10.18 12.01
C LYS A 155 32.12 -10.72 10.57
N SER A 156 33.12 -11.49 10.16
CA SER A 156 33.12 -12.20 8.88
C SER A 156 32.86 -13.70 9.06
N LEU A 157 31.77 -14.22 8.49
CA LEU A 157 31.44 -15.65 8.50
C LEU A 157 32.49 -16.52 7.75
N ALA A 158 33.29 -15.91 6.87
CA ALA A 158 34.33 -16.58 6.11
C ALA A 158 35.65 -16.72 6.89
N GLN A 159 35.82 -16.04 8.03
CA GLN A 159 37.04 -16.12 8.83
C GLN A 159 37.11 -17.42 9.63
N ARG A 160 37.74 -18.44 9.04
CA ARG A 160 38.21 -19.63 9.77
C ARG A 160 39.59 -19.37 10.36
N GLY A 161 39.62 -18.79 11.56
CA GLY A 161 40.78 -18.88 12.47
C GLY A 161 41.98 -17.94 12.23
N ARG A 162 41.95 -17.03 11.26
CA ARG A 162 42.95 -15.93 11.16
C ARG A 162 42.26 -14.60 10.87
N LYS A 163 42.42 -13.64 11.78
CA LYS A 163 42.05 -12.23 11.61
C LYS A 163 43.01 -11.61 10.59
N ARG A 164 42.65 -11.61 9.31
CA ARG A 164 43.41 -10.93 8.26
C ARG A 164 42.58 -9.74 7.76
N ILE A 165 42.54 -8.69 8.58
CA ILE A 165 41.90 -7.43 8.21
C ILE A 165 42.92 -6.50 7.56
N THR A 166 42.50 -5.82 6.50
CA THR A 166 43.27 -4.75 5.84
C THR A 166 42.77 -3.36 6.21
N PHE A 167 41.81 -3.28 7.13
CA PHE A 167 41.21 -2.05 7.61
C PHE A 167 41.25 -2.01 9.14
N THR A 168 41.18 -0.81 9.70
CA THR A 168 41.05 -0.55 11.14
C THR A 168 39.56 -0.34 11.44
N PRO A 169 38.94 -1.15 12.31
CA PRO A 169 37.56 -0.91 12.75
C PRO A 169 37.44 0.42 13.47
N LEU A 170 36.26 1.04 13.39
CA LEU A 170 35.99 2.32 14.02
C LEU A 170 35.98 2.18 15.54
N THR A 171 36.54 3.16 16.23
CA THR A 171 36.42 3.29 17.68
C THR A 171 35.18 4.11 18.06
N ALA A 172 34.82 4.08 19.34
CA ALA A 172 33.62 4.78 19.82
C ALA A 172 33.65 6.30 19.56
N ASP A 173 34.83 6.90 19.51
CA ASP A 173 35.09 8.31 19.19
C ASP A 173 35.05 8.64 17.70
N GLU A 174 35.12 7.62 16.83
CA GLU A 174 35.03 7.76 15.37
C GLU A 174 33.62 7.45 14.83
N MET A 175 32.66 7.20 15.72
CA MET A 175 31.30 6.83 15.33
C MET A 175 30.64 7.94 14.48
N PRO A 176 30.10 7.61 13.29
CA PRO A 176 29.51 8.59 12.39
C PRO A 176 28.35 9.33 13.05
N GLY A 177 28.34 10.64 12.85
CA GLY A 177 27.33 11.56 13.38
C GLY A 177 26.44 12.11 12.28
N GLU A 178 25.45 12.92 12.65
CA GLU A 178 24.67 13.63 11.64
C GLU A 178 25.57 14.59 10.84
N GLY A 179 25.69 14.32 9.53
CA GLY A 179 26.43 15.18 8.61
C GLY A 179 27.96 15.02 8.63
N ILE A 180 28.51 14.00 9.31
CA ILE A 180 29.94 13.70 9.38
C ILE A 180 30.19 12.21 9.14
#